data_AF-E1ABV4-F1
#
_entry.id   AF-E1ABV4-F1
#
_cell.length_a   1.000
_cell.length_b   1.000
_cell.length_c   1.000
_cell.angle_alpha   90.00
_cell.angle_beta   90.00
_cell.angle_gamma   90.00
#
_symmetry.space_group_name_H-M   'P 1'
#
loop_
_entity.id
_entity.type
_entity.pdbx_description
1 polymer ?
#
loop_
_entity_poly.entity_id
_entity_poly.type
_entity_poly.pdbx_seq_one_letter_code
_entity_poly.pdbx_strand_id
1 'polypeptide(L)'
;MSKERIDIPDYSTLFTEERYVQQRENKKQFEAPCSDEAKAEALAYSKSAEYLEKNFERKAVVINPHKACQPLGSVMAALGFEKTLPFVHGSQGCNSYFRSHLSRHF
;
A
#
# COMPACT_ATOMS: atom_id res chain seq x y z
N MET A 1 37.19 25.71 -1.18
CA MET A 1 35.94 25.95 -0.42
C MET A 1 35.13 24.66 -0.44
N SER A 2 35.28 23.80 0.56
CA SER A 2 34.45 22.60 0.69
C SER A 2 33.02 23.06 0.91
N LYS A 3 32.10 22.73 0.00
CA LYS A 3 30.67 22.92 0.25
C LYS A 3 30.31 22.02 1.43
N GLU A 4 29.96 22.62 2.58
CA GLU A 4 29.39 21.86 3.70
C GLU A 4 28.21 21.03 3.17
N ARG A 5 28.26 19.73 3.40
CA ARG A 5 27.22 18.80 2.95
C ARG A 5 25.99 19.04 3.81
N ILE A 6 24.93 19.55 3.21
CA ILE A 6 23.62 19.66 3.87
C ILE A 6 23.09 18.24 4.04
N ASP A 7 22.89 17.83 5.28
CA ASP A 7 22.23 16.57 5.62
C ASP A 7 20.73 16.83 5.75
N ILE A 8 19.97 16.34 4.77
CA ILE A 8 18.51 16.52 4.72
C ILE A 8 17.88 15.17 5.12
N PRO A 9 17.27 15.07 6.31
CA PRO A 9 16.62 13.83 6.73
C PRO A 9 15.41 13.54 5.84
N ASP A 10 15.28 12.29 5.41
CA ASP A 10 14.12 11.81 4.66
C ASP A 10 12.96 11.44 5.59
N TYR A 11 11.83 11.02 5.04
CA TYR A 11 10.65 10.67 5.83
C TYR A 11 10.87 9.48 6.78
N SER A 12 11.90 8.65 6.57
CA SER A 12 12.18 7.51 7.45
C SER A 12 12.85 7.96 8.75
N THR A 13 13.66 9.02 8.70
CA THR A 13 14.42 9.52 9.86
C THR A 13 13.82 10.79 10.45
N LEU A 14 13.30 11.71 9.62
CA LEU A 14 12.74 13.00 10.03
C LEU A 14 11.68 12.86 11.13
N PHE A 15 10.75 11.92 10.99
CA PHE A 15 9.63 11.75 11.93
C PHE A 15 10.00 11.00 13.22
N THR A 16 11.28 10.64 13.39
CA THR A 16 11.81 10.11 14.65
C THR A 16 12.34 11.22 15.57
N GLU A 17 12.55 12.43 15.03
CA GLU A 17 12.95 13.60 15.82
C GLU A 17 11.90 13.94 16.89
N GLU A 18 12.39 14.40 18.04
CA GLU A 18 11.56 14.66 19.22
C GLU A 18 10.36 15.57 18.93
N ARG A 19 10.56 16.64 18.12
CA ARG A 19 9.48 17.56 17.74
C ARG A 19 8.30 16.86 17.05
N TYR A 20 8.57 15.88 16.19
CA TYR A 20 7.52 15.15 15.46
C TYR A 20 6.90 14.05 16.30
N VAL A 21 7.69 13.44 17.21
CA VAL A 21 7.17 12.52 18.22
C VAL A 21 6.19 13.26 19.14
N GLN A 22 6.55 14.42 19.68
CA GLN A 22 5.68 15.25 20.51
C GLN A 22 4.43 15.69 19.74
N GLN A 23 4.58 16.13 18.48
CA GLN A 23 3.44 16.48 17.63
C GLN A 23 2.47 15.30 17.46
N ARG A 24 2.97 14.08 17.22
CA ARG A 24 2.16 12.86 17.11
C ARG A 24 1.43 12.56 18.41
N GLU A 25 2.07 12.69 19.56
CA GLU A 25 1.42 12.46 20.87
C GLU A 25 0.33 13.48 21.14
N ASN A 26 0.56 14.76 20.82
CA ASN A 26 -0.46 15.80 20.94
C ASN A 26 -1.64 15.53 20.00
N LYS A 27 -1.38 15.04 18.78
CA LYS A 27 -2.42 14.70 17.81
C LYS A 27 -3.36 13.60 18.32
N LYS A 28 -2.85 12.61 19.07
CA LYS A 28 -3.66 11.50 19.61
C LYS A 28 -4.83 11.98 20.48
N GLN A 29 -4.71 13.14 21.13
CA GLN A 29 -5.77 13.75 21.93
C GLN A 29 -7.05 14.05 21.09
N PHE A 30 -6.90 14.17 19.77
CA PHE A 30 -7.98 14.50 18.83
C PHE A 30 -8.38 13.35 17.91
N GLU A 31 -7.73 12.19 18.02
CA GLU A 31 -7.96 11.04 17.11
C GLU A 31 -9.02 10.06 17.61
N ALA A 32 -9.42 10.15 18.89
CA ALA A 32 -10.25 9.15 19.56
C ALA A 32 -9.78 7.69 19.31
N PRO A 33 -8.50 7.37 19.56
CA PRO A 33 -7.96 6.04 19.26
C PRO A 33 -8.54 4.98 20.20
N CYS A 34 -8.60 3.73 19.73
CA CYS A 34 -8.79 2.59 20.63
C CYS A 34 -7.68 2.56 21.70
N SER A 35 -7.99 2.03 22.88
CA SER A 35 -6.97 1.80 23.91
C SER A 35 -5.92 0.79 23.44
N ASP A 36 -4.74 0.82 24.05
CA ASP A 36 -3.65 -0.08 23.65
C ASP A 36 -3.95 -1.54 24.02
N GLU A 37 -4.69 -1.76 25.10
CA GLU A 37 -5.20 -3.08 25.50
C GLU A 37 -6.17 -3.63 24.44
N ALA A 38 -7.13 -2.81 23.98
CA ALA A 38 -8.09 -3.21 22.95
C ALA A 38 -7.39 -3.55 21.62
N LYS A 39 -6.33 -2.82 21.26
CA LYS A 39 -5.50 -3.15 20.08
C LYS A 39 -4.76 -4.47 20.26
N ALA A 40 -4.17 -4.70 21.43
CA ALA A 40 -3.46 -5.93 21.74
C ALA A 40 -4.39 -7.14 21.72
N GLU A 41 -5.59 -6.99 22.28
CA GLU A 41 -6.64 -8.01 22.26
C GLU A 41 -7.09 -8.32 20.83
N ALA A 42 -7.42 -7.30 20.03
CA ALA A 42 -7.81 -7.49 18.63
C ALA A 42 -6.71 -8.17 17.80
N LEU A 43 -5.44 -7.83 18.04
CA LEU A 43 -4.31 -8.48 17.40
C LEU A 43 -4.19 -9.94 17.83
N ALA A 44 -4.31 -10.24 19.12
CA ALA A 44 -4.28 -11.62 19.62
C ALA A 44 -5.43 -12.45 19.03
N TYR A 45 -6.65 -11.89 19.00
CA TYR A 45 -7.82 -12.52 18.39
C TYR A 45 -7.62 -12.80 16.90
N SER A 46 -7.07 -11.85 16.13
CA SER A 46 -6.81 -12.02 14.69
C SER A 46 -5.86 -13.17 14.35
N LYS A 47 -5.08 -13.65 15.33
CA LYS A 47 -4.13 -14.77 15.21
C LYS A 47 -4.67 -16.08 15.79
N SER A 48 -5.89 -16.08 16.31
CA SER A 48 -6.51 -17.25 16.94
C SER A 48 -7.07 -18.25 15.92
N ALA A 49 -7.28 -19.50 16.35
CA ALA A 49 -7.94 -20.53 15.54
C ALA A 49 -9.41 -20.19 15.25
N GLU A 50 -10.10 -19.54 16.19
CA GLU A 50 -11.49 -19.09 15.99
C GLU A 50 -11.58 -18.07 14.85
N TYR A 51 -10.69 -17.08 14.84
CA TYR A 51 -10.66 -16.08 13.77
C TYR A 51 -10.26 -16.70 12.43
N LEU A 52 -9.36 -17.69 12.44
CA LEU A 52 -8.98 -18.43 11.24
C LEU A 52 -10.21 -19.05 10.57
N GLU A 53 -11.04 -19.77 11.33
CA GLU A 53 -12.26 -20.39 10.81
C GLU A 53 -13.18 -19.35 10.16
N LYS A 54 -13.50 -18.27 10.88
CA LYS A 54 -14.32 -17.16 10.36
C LYS A 54 -13.72 -16.51 9.11
N ASN A 55 -12.40 -16.37 9.06
CA ASN A 55 -11.69 -15.79 7.93
C ASN A 55 -11.83 -16.65 6.67
N PHE A 56 -11.79 -17.99 6.82
CA PHE A 56 -11.98 -18.94 5.72
C PHE A 56 -13.44 -19.11 5.30
N GLU A 57 -14.39 -18.85 6.19
CA GLU A 57 -15.83 -18.88 5.89
C GLU A 57 -16.33 -17.70 5.06
N ARG A 58 -15.49 -16.70 4.77
CA ARG A 58 -15.87 -15.54 3.95
C ARG A 58 -16.33 -15.96 2.56
N LYS A 59 -17.52 -15.48 2.17
CA LYS A 59 -18.12 -15.77 0.85
C LYS A 59 -18.09 -14.60 -0.14
N ALA A 60 -17.95 -13.37 0.34
CA ALA A 60 -18.07 -12.16 -0.49
C ALA A 60 -16.84 -11.24 -0.42
N VAL A 61 -16.35 -10.98 0.80
CA VAL A 61 -15.24 -10.03 1.00
C VAL A 61 -13.91 -10.70 0.65
N VAL A 62 -13.14 -10.06 -0.22
CA VAL A 62 -11.77 -10.45 -0.59
C VAL A 62 -10.81 -9.42 -0.03
N ILE A 63 -9.76 -9.88 0.66
CA ILE A 63 -8.76 -9.02 1.31
C ILE A 63 -7.39 -9.42 0.75
N ASN A 64 -6.60 -8.43 0.34
CA ASN A 64 -5.26 -8.61 -0.24
C ASN A 64 -5.20 -9.68 -1.35
N PRO A 65 -5.99 -9.55 -2.43
CA PRO A 65 -6.00 -10.53 -3.50
C PRO A 65 -4.64 -10.61 -4.20
N HIS A 66 -4.12 -11.83 -4.37
CA HIS A 66 -2.91 -12.07 -5.16
C HIS A 66 -3.26 -12.32 -6.64
N LYS A 67 -3.93 -11.32 -7.25
CA LYS A 67 -4.28 -11.32 -8.69
C LYS A 67 -4.52 -9.89 -9.18
N ALA A 68 -4.29 -9.66 -10.45
CA ALA A 68 -4.69 -8.45 -11.17
C ALA A 68 -5.85 -8.74 -12.14
N CYS A 69 -6.40 -7.70 -12.78
CA CYS A 69 -7.47 -7.85 -13.77
C CYS A 69 -6.91 -8.07 -15.20
N GLN A 70 -7.76 -8.61 -16.08
CA GLN A 70 -7.38 -9.09 -17.42
C GLN A 70 -6.55 -8.11 -18.27
N PRO A 71 -6.90 -6.81 -18.37
CA PRO A 71 -6.23 -5.94 -19.34
C PRO A 71 -4.76 -5.66 -19.01
N LEU A 72 -4.30 -5.86 -17.76
CA LEU A 72 -2.87 -5.81 -17.44
C LEU A 72 -2.10 -6.86 -18.24
N GLY A 73 -2.63 -8.08 -18.31
CA GLY A 73 -2.05 -9.17 -19.10
C GLY A 73 -2.13 -8.90 -20.59
N SER A 74 -3.24 -8.33 -21.09
CA SER A 74 -3.38 -7.95 -22.49
C SER A 74 -2.36 -6.90 -22.92
N VAL A 75 -2.10 -5.89 -22.08
CA VAL A 75 -1.06 -4.88 -22.33
C VAL A 75 0.32 -5.52 -22.38
N MET A 76 0.66 -6.35 -21.39
CA MET A 76 1.95 -7.06 -21.34
C MET A 76 2.16 -7.94 -22.57
N ALA A 77 1.16 -8.70 -22.99
CA ALA A 77 1.24 -9.55 -24.17
C ALA A 77 1.42 -8.75 -25.47
N ALA A 78 0.68 -7.65 -25.64
CA ALA A 78 0.77 -6.80 -26.82
C ALA A 78 2.13 -6.11 -26.96
N LEU A 79 2.79 -5.76 -25.85
CA LEU A 79 4.16 -5.21 -25.85
C LEU A 79 5.21 -6.20 -26.38
N GLY A 80 4.89 -7.50 -26.46
CA GLY A 80 5.78 -8.52 -27.00
C GLY A 80 5.84 -8.57 -28.54
N PHE A 81 5.02 -7.80 -29.25
CA PHE A 81 4.98 -7.79 -30.72
C PHE A 81 5.73 -6.60 -31.30
N GLU A 82 6.41 -6.81 -32.44
CA GLU A 82 7.20 -5.77 -33.12
C GLU A 82 6.35 -4.51 -33.37
N LYS A 83 6.87 -3.35 -32.95
CA LYS A 83 6.27 -2.02 -33.19
C LYS A 83 4.78 -1.93 -32.82
N THR A 84 4.35 -2.67 -31.81
CA THR A 84 2.95 -2.73 -31.38
C THR A 84 2.69 -1.80 -30.20
N LEU A 85 1.67 -0.94 -30.34
CA LEU A 85 1.19 -0.07 -29.27
C LEU A 85 -0.09 -0.67 -28.66
N PRO A 86 -0.08 -1.10 -27.39
CA PRO A 86 -1.28 -1.59 -26.73
C PRO A 86 -2.33 -0.48 -26.60
N PHE A 87 -3.49 -0.66 -27.24
CA PHE A 87 -4.63 0.24 -27.13
C PHE A 87 -5.77 -0.47 -26.38
N VAL A 88 -6.12 0.02 -25.18
CA VAL A 88 -7.19 -0.53 -24.36
C VAL A 88 -8.43 0.36 -24.50
N HIS A 89 -9.44 -0.10 -25.24
CA HIS A 89 -10.72 0.60 -25.33
C HIS A 89 -11.43 0.63 -23.97
N GLY A 90 -11.91 1.80 -23.57
CA GLY A 90 -12.64 2.00 -22.32
C GLY A 90 -12.08 3.17 -21.51
N SER A 91 -12.15 3.05 -20.18
CA SER A 91 -11.76 4.13 -19.27
C SER A 91 -10.24 4.32 -19.20
N GLN A 92 -9.77 5.55 -19.45
CA GLN A 92 -8.35 5.91 -19.41
C GLN A 92 -7.65 5.64 -18.07
N GLY A 93 -8.40 5.62 -16.97
CA GLY A 93 -7.87 5.31 -15.63
C GLY A 93 -7.24 3.92 -15.55
N CYS A 94 -7.82 2.93 -16.24
CA CYS A 94 -7.29 1.58 -16.31
C CYS A 94 -5.87 1.58 -16.91
N ASN A 95 -5.67 2.29 -18.02
CA ASN A 95 -4.38 2.34 -18.71
C ASN A 95 -3.30 3.03 -17.86
N SER A 96 -3.67 4.05 -17.07
CA SER A 96 -2.76 4.70 -16.13
C SER A 96 -2.24 3.73 -15.06
N TYR A 97 -3.13 2.87 -14.53
CA TYR A 97 -2.73 1.84 -13.56
C TYR A 97 -1.84 0.77 -14.19
N PHE A 98 -2.17 0.25 -15.37
CA PHE A 98 -1.38 -0.82 -15.99
C PHE A 98 0.04 -0.38 -16.33
N ARG A 99 0.18 0.82 -16.92
CA ARG A 99 1.50 1.42 -17.19
C ARG A 99 2.31 1.57 -15.91
N SER A 100 1.71 2.18 -14.88
CA SER A 100 2.40 2.39 -13.59
C SER A 100 2.75 1.07 -12.88
N HIS A 101 1.94 0.02 -13.05
CA HIS A 101 2.19 -1.29 -12.45
C HIS A 101 3.39 -1.97 -13.11
N LEU A 102 3.44 -2.01 -14.45
CA LEU A 102 4.56 -2.60 -15.18
C LEU A 102 5.86 -1.80 -14.98
N SER A 103 5.81 -0.46 -15.01
CA SER A 103 6.99 0.42 -14.81
C SER A 103 7.54 0.45 -13.38
N ARG A 104 6.81 -0.05 -12.39
CA ARG A 104 7.35 -0.22 -11.02
C ARG A 104 8.03 -1.57 -10.83
N HIS A 105 7.74 -2.53 -11.72
CA HIS A 105 8.32 -3.86 -11.66
C HIS A 105 9.57 -3.97 -12.53
N PHE A 106 9.51 -3.46 -13.77
CA PHE A 106 10.61 -3.40 -14.73
C PHE A 106 11.18 -1.98 -14.80
#